data_AF-A0AAD0YJQ5-F1
#
_entry.id   AF-A0AAD0YJQ5-F1
#
_cell.length_a   1.000
_cell.length_b   1.000
_cell.length_c   1.000
_cell.angle_alpha   90.00
_cell.angle_beta   90.00
_cell.angle_gamma   90.00
#
_symmetry.space_group_name_H-M   'P 1'
#
loop_
_entity.id
_entity.type
_entity.pdbx_description
1 polymer ?
#
loop_
_entity_poly.entity_id
_entity_poly.type
_entity_poly.pdbx_seq_one_letter_code
_entity_poly.pdbx_strand_id
1 'polypeptide(L)'
;MAFFSLKKRSLILCILMGWFSANAQIQDSLQTTPQPQEEDHVKYPQLQIKGLFQARYLVGMSKDVDVNGLHHSDGSGTSNNFMLKYMRIQVRAQISKRTEVVALANLADFKNDPKSRVLENAYLKYTFSPKLAFTVGQFRPWFGIEETYPIDIIKSLDWSNQYSEFGKLGWTSFQIGLSATGQVKLGEIPLQYAVSVVNGNGKNQINDNDNGKQYSTRLLFGLSKKYSFNVGLNGGIGEVFSKKVYAVGVDLSSMIHFDPKWSLDMQLEAKQATNHVLYNSIAPEIRPDNPDQYLVRGVYFLPNLRYEINHKNLSAFELSCRYEYLDTNFRMESNPRQTITPMVGLEFLKNYGARIQLGVQFDRYKYQVENTNQYNNNLFIVQVQSRF
;
A
#
# COMPACT_ATOMS: atom_id res chain seq x y z
N MET A 1 -34.58 27.28 42.68
CA MET A 1 -33.47 27.65 43.61
C MET A 1 -33.64 26.81 44.87
N ALA A 2 -32.69 26.08 45.44
CA ALA A 2 -31.31 25.69 45.17
C ALA A 2 -31.12 24.39 46.01
N PHE A 3 -30.86 23.23 45.40
CA PHE A 3 -29.58 22.51 45.39
C PHE A 3 -28.60 22.85 46.53
N PHE A 4 -28.29 21.86 47.38
CA PHE A 4 -26.92 21.36 47.71
C PHE A 4 -26.94 20.56 49.03
N SER A 5 -26.74 19.24 48.96
CA SER A 5 -26.06 18.44 50.00
C SER A 5 -26.18 16.96 49.68
N LEU A 6 -25.23 16.41 48.91
CA LEU A 6 -24.82 14.99 48.94
C LEU A 6 -23.66 14.77 47.96
N LYS A 7 -22.48 15.31 48.30
CA LYS A 7 -21.21 14.94 47.68
C LYS A 7 -20.20 14.75 48.79
N LYS A 8 -19.90 13.48 49.14
CA LYS A 8 -18.59 13.09 49.71
C LYS A 8 -18.34 11.59 49.92
N ARG A 9 -19.22 10.67 49.49
CA ARG A 9 -18.96 9.21 49.65
C ARG A 9 -18.84 8.38 48.37
N SER A 10 -19.03 8.96 47.18
CA SER A 10 -18.89 8.22 45.91
C SER A 10 -17.56 8.42 45.17
N LEU A 11 -16.61 9.18 45.74
CA LEU A 11 -15.37 9.56 45.05
C LEU A 11 -14.19 8.59 45.28
N ILE A 12 -14.33 7.64 46.19
CA ILE A 12 -13.24 6.71 46.55
C ILE A 12 -13.35 5.37 45.80
N LEU A 13 -14.52 5.04 45.24
CA LEU A 13 -14.70 3.81 44.46
C LEU A 13 -14.34 3.96 42.96
N CYS A 14 -14.24 5.18 42.44
CA CYS A 14 -13.88 5.43 41.04
C CYS A 14 -12.37 5.48 40.77
N ILE A 15 -11.54 5.39 41.82
CA ILE A 15 -10.06 5.46 41.70
C ILE A 15 -9.42 4.06 41.62
N LEU A 16 -10.18 2.98 41.85
CA LEU A 16 -9.67 1.60 41.82
C LEU A 16 -10.07 0.78 40.57
N MET A 17 -10.76 1.37 39.59
CA MET A 17 -11.01 0.74 38.28
C MET A 17 -10.33 1.47 37.10
N GLY A 18 -9.41 2.40 37.39
CA GLY A 18 -8.71 3.20 36.38
C GLY A 18 -7.45 2.58 35.79
N TRP A 19 -7.12 1.31 36.07
CA TRP A 19 -5.82 0.71 35.74
C TRP A 19 -5.86 -0.48 34.76
N PHE A 20 -7.00 -0.76 34.13
CA PHE A 20 -7.07 -1.80 33.08
C PHE A 20 -7.83 -1.29 31.86
N SER A 21 -7.21 -0.41 31.06
CA SER A 21 -7.62 -0.12 29.67
C SER A 21 -6.58 0.78 29.00
N ALA A 22 -5.36 0.27 28.82
CA ALA A 22 -4.39 0.88 27.91
C ALA A 22 -3.75 -0.25 27.10
N ASN A 23 -3.67 -0.04 25.79
CA ASN A 23 -3.13 -0.93 24.74
C ASN A 23 -4.17 -1.81 24.03
N ALA A 24 -4.95 -1.18 23.15
CA ALA A 24 -5.54 -1.84 21.99
C ALA A 24 -5.41 -0.93 20.76
N GLN A 25 -4.19 -0.56 20.42
CA GLN A 25 -3.83 -0.17 19.06
C GLN A 25 -2.83 -1.21 18.57
N ILE A 26 -3.30 -2.13 17.72
CA ILE A 26 -2.45 -3.09 17.03
C ILE A 26 -1.73 -2.31 15.93
N GLN A 27 -0.55 -1.81 16.26
CA GLN A 27 0.48 -1.53 15.28
C GLN A 27 0.94 -2.89 14.73
N ASP A 28 0.86 -3.13 13.42
CA ASP A 28 1.47 -4.31 12.75
C ASP A 28 3.00 -4.16 12.67
N SER A 29 3.60 -3.70 13.77
CA SER A 29 5.00 -3.77 14.08
C SER A 29 5.13 -4.69 15.28
N LEU A 30 5.94 -5.73 15.16
CA LEU A 30 6.40 -6.56 16.28
C LEU A 30 6.90 -5.66 17.43
N GLN A 31 6.02 -5.31 18.37
CA GLN A 31 6.41 -4.85 19.69
C GLN A 31 6.67 -6.11 20.50
N THR A 32 7.95 -6.48 20.58
CA THR A 32 8.46 -7.29 21.67
C THR A 32 8.35 -6.44 22.93
N THR A 33 7.32 -6.68 23.74
CA THR A 33 7.30 -6.24 25.13
C THR A 33 8.55 -6.80 25.81
N PRO A 34 9.43 -5.99 26.42
CA PRO A 34 10.54 -6.54 27.18
C PRO A 34 9.97 -7.13 28.46
N GLN A 35 9.77 -8.44 28.48
CA GLN A 35 9.69 -9.16 29.75
C GLN A 35 11.06 -9.08 30.44
N PRO A 36 11.10 -9.12 31.79
CA PRO A 36 12.35 -9.13 32.55
C PRO A 36 13.27 -10.22 32.02
N GLN A 37 14.57 -9.93 31.95
CA GLN A 37 15.62 -10.83 31.46
C GLN A 37 15.64 -12.13 32.28
N GLU A 38 14.92 -13.15 31.83
CA GLU A 38 15.49 -14.49 31.76
C GLU A 38 16.26 -14.56 30.44
N GLU A 39 17.54 -14.93 30.50
CA GLU A 39 18.35 -15.22 29.31
C GLU A 39 17.81 -16.49 28.64
N ASP A 40 16.65 -16.36 28.00
CA ASP A 40 16.14 -17.38 27.11
C ASP A 40 17.09 -17.41 25.91
N HIS A 41 17.88 -18.50 25.82
CA HIS A 41 18.70 -18.80 24.66
C HIS A 41 17.80 -19.03 23.45
N VAL A 42 17.41 -17.94 22.79
CA VAL A 42 16.60 -18.00 21.57
C VAL A 42 17.35 -18.80 20.51
N LYS A 43 16.84 -19.98 20.18
CA LYS A 43 17.41 -20.86 19.17
C LYS A 43 17.02 -20.34 17.77
N TYR A 44 18.03 -20.08 16.95
CA TYR A 44 17.88 -19.67 15.55
C TYR A 44 18.12 -20.86 14.60
N PRO A 45 17.49 -20.89 13.41
CA PRO A 45 16.58 -19.87 12.87
C PRO A 45 15.16 -19.96 13.45
N GLN A 46 14.49 -18.81 13.58
CA GLN A 46 13.04 -18.78 13.83
C GLN A 46 12.31 -18.58 12.52
N LEU A 47 11.41 -19.51 12.18
CA LEU A 47 10.66 -19.51 10.94
C LEU A 47 9.23 -19.00 11.18
N GLN A 48 8.78 -18.10 10.31
CA GLN A 48 7.40 -17.67 10.22
C GLN A 48 6.91 -17.88 8.79
N ILE A 49 5.81 -18.61 8.65
CA ILE A 49 5.12 -18.79 7.38
C ILE A 49 3.81 -18.01 7.47
N LYS A 50 3.49 -17.23 6.43
CA LYS A 50 2.22 -16.53 6.28
C LYS A 50 1.66 -16.78 4.90
N GLY A 51 0.35 -16.78 4.76
CA GLY A 51 -0.35 -16.90 3.50
C GLY A 51 -1.45 -15.87 3.30
N LEU A 52 -1.77 -15.62 2.03
CA LEU A 52 -2.93 -14.84 1.62
C LEU A 52 -3.64 -15.56 0.49
N PHE A 53 -4.90 -15.91 0.69
CA PHE A 53 -5.82 -16.31 -0.36
C PHE A 53 -6.79 -15.16 -0.65
N GLN A 54 -6.97 -14.81 -1.93
CA GLN A 54 -7.92 -13.78 -2.35
C GLN A 54 -8.54 -14.13 -3.70
N ALA A 55 -9.86 -14.36 -3.67
CA ALA A 55 -10.66 -14.66 -4.86
C ALA A 55 -11.71 -13.57 -5.09
N ARG A 56 -12.10 -13.37 -6.35
CA ARG A 56 -13.08 -12.37 -6.75
C ARG A 56 -14.10 -12.92 -7.72
N TYR A 57 -15.29 -12.35 -7.66
CA TYR A 57 -16.25 -12.36 -8.75
C TYR A 57 -16.42 -10.92 -9.26
N LEU A 58 -16.26 -10.74 -10.56
CA LEU A 58 -16.32 -9.45 -11.25
C LEU A 58 -17.52 -9.42 -12.18
N VAL A 59 -18.21 -8.29 -12.25
CA VAL A 59 -19.30 -8.04 -13.22
C VAL A 59 -19.12 -6.65 -13.81
N GLY A 60 -18.85 -6.61 -15.12
CA GLY A 60 -18.85 -5.39 -15.91
C GLY A 60 -20.27 -4.84 -16.03
N MET A 61 -20.44 -3.56 -15.73
CA MET A 61 -21.71 -2.83 -15.78
C MET A 61 -21.74 -1.79 -16.90
N SER A 62 -20.65 -1.67 -17.66
CA SER A 62 -20.57 -0.85 -18.87
C SER A 62 -20.76 -1.73 -20.10
N LYS A 63 -21.48 -1.19 -21.09
CA LYS A 63 -21.65 -1.85 -22.39
C LYS A 63 -20.33 -1.89 -23.14
N ASP A 64 -20.05 -2.99 -23.82
CA ASP A 64 -18.90 -3.15 -24.73
C ASP A 64 -17.53 -2.97 -24.02
N VAL A 65 -17.49 -3.11 -22.69
CA VAL A 65 -16.27 -3.05 -21.87
C VAL A 65 -16.14 -4.33 -21.06
N ASP A 66 -15.00 -5.01 -21.17
CA ASP A 66 -14.75 -6.24 -20.44
C ASP A 66 -14.39 -6.01 -18.96
N VAL A 67 -14.31 -7.09 -18.18
CA VAL A 67 -13.93 -7.05 -16.75
C VAL A 67 -12.53 -6.50 -16.47
N ASN A 68 -11.66 -6.37 -17.49
CA ASN A 68 -10.33 -5.78 -17.37
C ASN A 68 -10.33 -4.27 -17.70
N GLY A 69 -11.47 -3.73 -18.18
CA GLY A 69 -11.64 -2.34 -18.56
C GLY A 69 -11.33 -2.03 -20.02
N LEU A 70 -11.10 -3.04 -20.86
CA LEU A 70 -10.87 -2.86 -22.30
C LEU A 70 -12.22 -2.70 -23.01
N HIS A 71 -12.35 -1.63 -23.79
CA HIS A 71 -13.48 -1.46 -24.71
C HIS A 71 -13.32 -2.34 -25.94
N HIS A 72 -14.43 -2.86 -26.49
CA HIS A 72 -14.46 -3.73 -27.66
C HIS A 72 -15.57 -3.29 -28.62
N SER A 73 -15.20 -2.61 -29.72
CA SER A 73 -16.17 -2.10 -30.70
C SER A 73 -16.90 -3.21 -31.47
N ASP A 74 -16.33 -4.41 -31.50
CA ASP A 74 -16.90 -5.60 -32.14
C ASP A 74 -17.87 -6.37 -31.22
N GLY A 75 -18.08 -5.90 -29.99
CA GLY A 75 -18.91 -6.58 -28.99
C GLY A 75 -18.29 -7.87 -28.45
N SER A 76 -17.01 -8.14 -28.76
CA SER A 76 -16.24 -9.17 -28.09
C SER A 76 -15.93 -8.71 -26.66
N GLY A 77 -15.62 -9.62 -25.75
CA GLY A 77 -15.30 -9.26 -24.37
C GLY A 77 -16.10 -10.03 -23.33
N THR A 78 -15.49 -10.19 -22.17
CA THR A 78 -16.03 -10.97 -21.08
C THR A 78 -16.64 -10.03 -20.04
N SER A 79 -17.96 -10.12 -19.84
CA SER A 79 -18.71 -9.22 -18.93
C SER A 79 -18.74 -9.68 -17.48
N ASN A 80 -18.32 -10.91 -17.17
CA ASN A 80 -18.17 -11.39 -15.80
C ASN A 80 -17.06 -12.42 -15.67
N ASN A 81 -16.45 -12.53 -14.49
CA ASN A 81 -15.33 -13.44 -14.29
C ASN A 81 -15.16 -13.86 -12.82
N PHE A 82 -14.97 -15.15 -12.57
CA PHE A 82 -14.40 -15.64 -11.32
C PHE A 82 -12.89 -15.71 -11.44
N MET A 83 -12.15 -15.02 -10.56
CA MET A 83 -10.71 -15.00 -10.63
C MET A 83 -10.03 -15.17 -9.28
N LEU A 84 -8.88 -15.84 -9.29
CA LEU A 84 -7.94 -15.84 -8.19
C LEU A 84 -7.02 -14.62 -8.33
N LYS A 85 -7.20 -13.62 -7.46
CA LYS A 85 -6.39 -12.40 -7.46
C LYS A 85 -5.04 -12.66 -6.83
N TYR A 86 -5.01 -13.23 -5.62
CA TYR A 86 -3.79 -13.57 -4.91
C TYR A 86 -3.85 -14.97 -4.32
N MET A 87 -2.72 -15.65 -4.40
CA MET A 87 -2.39 -16.82 -3.60
C MET A 87 -0.94 -16.65 -3.20
N ARG A 88 -0.71 -15.90 -2.12
CA ARG A 88 0.64 -15.57 -1.68
C ARG A 88 1.10 -16.50 -0.57
N ILE A 89 2.36 -16.86 -0.62
CA ILE A 89 3.07 -17.57 0.45
C ILE A 89 4.31 -16.76 0.79
N GLN A 90 4.44 -16.42 2.07
CA GLN A 90 5.59 -15.74 2.64
C GLN A 90 6.30 -16.65 3.61
N VAL A 91 7.63 -16.69 3.50
CA VAL A 91 8.52 -17.27 4.50
C VAL A 91 9.44 -16.16 5.01
N ARG A 92 9.47 -15.99 6.33
CA ARG A 92 10.43 -15.12 7.03
C ARG A 92 11.26 -15.98 7.96
N ALA A 93 12.57 -15.95 7.79
CA ALA A 93 13.53 -16.64 8.62
C ALA A 93 14.37 -15.61 9.39
N GLN A 94 14.20 -15.54 10.70
CA GLN A 94 15.11 -14.81 11.58
C GLN A 94 16.32 -15.72 11.84
N ILE A 95 17.46 -15.44 11.21
CA ILE A 95 18.65 -16.31 11.28
C ILE A 95 19.62 -15.90 12.41
N SER A 96 19.47 -14.68 12.94
CA SER A 96 20.18 -14.19 14.12
C SER A 96 19.34 -13.10 14.80
N LYS A 97 19.78 -12.54 15.92
CA LYS A 97 19.12 -11.38 16.56
C LYS A 97 18.93 -10.17 15.62
N ARG A 98 19.78 -10.02 14.61
CA ARG A 98 19.83 -8.82 13.74
C ARG A 98 19.53 -9.12 12.28
N THR A 99 19.56 -10.38 11.87
CA THR A 99 19.47 -10.76 10.46
C THR A 99 18.18 -11.53 10.19
N GLU A 100 17.44 -11.08 9.18
CA GLU A 100 16.27 -11.76 8.65
C GLU A 100 16.38 -11.95 7.13
N VAL A 101 15.82 -13.05 6.66
CA VAL A 101 15.64 -13.35 5.24
C VAL A 101 14.15 -13.50 4.96
N VAL A 102 13.66 -12.86 3.91
CA VAL A 102 12.24 -12.88 3.54
C VAL A 102 12.09 -13.29 2.08
N ALA A 103 11.24 -14.29 1.86
CA ALA A 103 10.76 -14.70 0.54
C ALA A 103 9.23 -14.57 0.49
N LEU A 104 8.70 -13.99 -0.57
CA LEU A 104 7.26 -13.89 -0.84
C LEU A 104 7.02 -14.25 -2.30
N ALA A 105 6.14 -15.20 -2.57
CA ALA A 105 5.72 -15.57 -3.91
C ALA A 105 4.20 -15.45 -4.06
N ASN A 106 3.74 -14.92 -5.20
CA ASN A 106 2.33 -14.91 -5.59
C ASN A 106 2.05 -16.01 -6.63
N LEU A 107 1.57 -17.15 -6.16
CA LEU A 107 1.26 -18.32 -7.01
C LEU A 107 0.07 -18.06 -7.93
N ALA A 108 -0.78 -17.07 -7.63
CA ALA A 108 -1.87 -16.71 -8.55
C ALA A 108 -1.36 -16.15 -9.88
N ASP A 109 -0.09 -15.76 -9.99
CA ASP A 109 0.48 -15.23 -11.24
C ASP A 109 0.90 -16.32 -12.24
N PHE A 110 0.85 -17.61 -11.87
CA PHE A 110 1.06 -18.72 -12.81
C PHE A 110 -0.01 -18.81 -13.92
N LYS A 111 -1.11 -18.06 -13.81
CA LYS A 111 -2.10 -17.91 -14.89
C LYS A 111 -1.60 -17.07 -16.08
N ASN A 112 -0.46 -16.38 -15.92
CA ASN A 112 0.23 -15.60 -16.95
C ASN A 112 1.63 -16.18 -17.19
N ASP A 113 2.43 -15.58 -18.09
CA ASP A 113 3.87 -15.88 -18.17
C ASP A 113 4.54 -15.66 -16.79
N PRO A 114 5.04 -16.73 -16.14
CA PRO A 114 5.52 -16.65 -14.77
C PRO A 114 6.91 -16.04 -14.65
N LYS A 115 7.69 -15.97 -15.75
CA LYS A 115 9.13 -15.66 -15.74
C LYS A 115 9.47 -14.37 -14.99
N SER A 116 8.58 -13.39 -14.99
CA SER A 116 8.81 -12.07 -14.39
C SER A 116 7.82 -11.68 -13.28
N ARG A 117 6.94 -12.58 -12.82
CA ARG A 117 5.77 -12.17 -12.00
C ARG A 117 5.68 -12.80 -10.61
N VAL A 118 6.07 -14.06 -10.47
CA VAL A 118 5.74 -14.87 -9.29
C VAL A 118 6.46 -14.44 -8.02
N LEU A 119 7.78 -14.19 -8.07
CA LEU A 119 8.55 -13.80 -6.89
C LEU A 119 8.35 -12.31 -6.60
N GLU A 120 7.94 -11.95 -5.38
CA GLU A 120 7.63 -10.58 -4.97
C GLU A 120 8.70 -10.02 -4.03
N ASN A 121 8.93 -10.64 -2.88
CA ASN A 121 10.06 -10.32 -2.00
C ASN A 121 11.10 -11.43 -2.07
N ALA A 122 12.37 -11.02 -2.11
CA ALA A 122 13.53 -11.88 -1.93
C ALA A 122 14.68 -11.01 -1.42
N TYR A 123 14.71 -10.77 -0.10
CA TYR A 123 15.68 -9.86 0.48
C TYR A 123 16.27 -10.41 1.79
N LEU A 124 17.46 -9.90 2.10
CA LEU A 124 18.07 -10.00 3.41
C LEU A 124 18.00 -8.62 4.06
N LYS A 125 17.64 -8.58 5.35
CA LYS A 125 17.70 -7.37 6.15
C LYS A 125 18.60 -7.58 7.36
N TYR A 126 19.47 -6.61 7.60
CA TYR A 126 20.32 -6.54 8.78
C TYR A 126 20.00 -5.28 9.59
N THR A 127 19.62 -5.46 10.85
CA THR A 127 19.24 -4.36 11.75
C THR A 127 20.37 -4.10 12.75
N PHE A 128 21.09 -3.00 12.60
CA PHE A 128 22.13 -2.58 13.55
C PHE A 128 21.49 -2.08 14.85
N SER A 129 20.45 -1.27 14.70
CA SER A 129 19.66 -0.69 15.79
C SER A 129 18.30 -0.21 15.25
N PRO A 130 17.35 0.23 16.10
CA PRO A 130 16.13 0.89 15.62
C PRO A 130 16.39 2.13 14.75
N LYS A 131 17.58 2.74 14.87
CA LYS A 131 17.99 3.91 14.09
C LYS A 131 18.54 3.55 12.71
N LEU A 132 18.95 2.30 12.47
CA LEU A 132 19.55 1.90 11.20
C LEU A 132 19.39 0.40 10.92
N ALA A 133 18.76 0.09 9.79
CA ALA A 133 18.72 -1.23 9.18
C ALA A 133 19.00 -1.12 7.67
N PHE A 134 19.73 -2.09 7.13
CA PHE A 134 19.90 -2.26 5.70
C PHE A 134 19.06 -3.42 5.17
N THR A 135 18.47 -3.24 4.00
CA THR A 135 17.75 -4.27 3.24
C THR A 135 18.38 -4.38 1.86
N VAL A 136 18.77 -5.58 1.44
CA VAL A 136 19.37 -5.85 0.12
C VAL A 136 18.64 -6.98 -0.59
N GLY A 137 18.45 -6.86 -1.89
CA GLY A 137 17.75 -7.84 -2.73
C GLY A 137 16.51 -7.24 -3.39
N GLN A 138 15.46 -8.04 -3.54
CA GLN A 138 14.19 -7.62 -4.10
C GLN A 138 13.17 -7.27 -3.01
N PHE A 139 12.76 -6.01 -2.94
CA PHE A 139 11.86 -5.48 -1.92
C PHE A 139 11.06 -4.28 -2.46
N ARG A 140 10.15 -3.73 -1.66
CA ARG A 140 9.43 -2.48 -1.98
C ARG A 140 10.17 -1.27 -1.39
N PRO A 141 10.83 -0.41 -2.20
CA PRO A 141 11.44 0.80 -1.70
C PRO A 141 10.34 1.75 -1.20
N TRP A 142 10.63 2.49 -0.13
CA TRP A 142 9.62 3.36 0.47
C TRP A 142 9.46 4.64 -0.36
N PHE A 143 8.38 4.69 -1.13
CA PHE A 143 7.94 5.88 -1.84
C PHE A 143 6.42 6.00 -1.76
N GLY A 144 5.94 6.66 -0.70
CA GLY A 144 4.54 6.75 -0.35
C GLY A 144 4.09 5.76 0.72
N ILE A 145 2.84 5.88 1.13
CA ILE A 145 2.24 5.13 2.24
C ILE A 145 1.87 3.70 1.86
N GLU A 146 1.44 3.47 0.62
CA GLU A 146 1.01 2.14 0.13
C GLU A 146 2.15 1.09 0.15
N GLU A 147 3.42 1.53 0.24
CA GLU A 147 4.58 0.64 0.38
C GLU A 147 4.79 0.11 1.79
N THR A 148 4.22 0.78 2.79
CA THR A 148 4.47 0.49 4.20
C THR A 148 3.67 -0.66 4.77
N TYR A 149 2.62 -1.07 4.07
CA TYR A 149 1.76 -2.16 4.50
C TYR A 149 1.59 -3.22 3.41
N PRO A 150 1.27 -4.45 3.81
CA PRO A 150 0.96 -5.53 2.87
C PRO A 150 -0.44 -5.38 2.25
N ILE A 151 -0.65 -6.01 1.09
CA ILE A 151 -1.92 -5.94 0.35
C ILE A 151 -3.10 -6.52 1.16
N ASP A 152 -2.82 -7.47 2.05
CA ASP A 152 -3.82 -8.22 2.81
C ASP A 152 -4.61 -7.37 3.81
N ILE A 153 -4.16 -6.14 4.10
CA ILE A 153 -4.85 -5.23 5.02
C ILE A 153 -5.31 -3.92 4.37
N ILE A 154 -5.27 -3.82 3.04
CA ILE A 154 -5.72 -2.61 2.35
C ILE A 154 -7.19 -2.32 2.65
N LYS A 155 -7.52 -1.02 2.67
CA LYS A 155 -8.88 -0.51 2.86
C LYS A 155 -9.57 -0.20 1.53
N SER A 156 -9.08 -0.80 0.45
CA SER A 156 -9.69 -0.77 -0.88
C SER A 156 -9.70 -2.19 -1.49
N LEU A 157 -10.08 -2.35 -2.77
CA LEU A 157 -10.01 -3.64 -3.46
C LEU A 157 -8.62 -3.90 -4.04
N ASP A 158 -7.98 -2.86 -4.57
CA ASP A 158 -6.67 -2.90 -5.21
C ASP A 158 -5.77 -1.78 -4.66
N TRP A 159 -4.47 -1.82 -4.98
CA TRP A 159 -3.61 -0.64 -4.84
C TRP A 159 -4.17 0.53 -5.65
N SER A 160 -3.78 1.77 -5.32
CA SER A 160 -4.19 2.92 -6.14
C SER A 160 -3.67 2.80 -7.58
N ASN A 161 -4.35 3.47 -8.50
CA ASN A 161 -3.92 3.58 -9.89
C ASN A 161 -2.54 4.27 -9.96
N GLN A 162 -2.29 5.27 -9.11
CA GLN A 162 -0.97 5.92 -9.05
C GLN A 162 0.13 4.98 -8.55
N TYR A 163 -0.13 4.10 -7.58
CA TYR A 163 0.85 3.09 -7.17
C TYR A 163 1.27 2.20 -8.33
N SER A 164 0.31 1.76 -9.14
CA SER A 164 0.56 0.89 -10.30
C SER A 164 1.34 1.63 -11.39
N GLU A 165 1.00 2.89 -11.67
CA GLU A 165 1.67 3.69 -12.70
C GLU A 165 3.10 4.05 -12.29
N PHE A 166 3.33 4.48 -11.05
CA PHE A 166 4.67 4.76 -10.54
C PHE A 166 5.52 3.50 -10.43
N GLY A 167 4.90 2.32 -10.35
CA GLY A 167 5.60 1.04 -10.28
C GLY A 167 6.24 0.67 -11.61
N LYS A 168 5.58 1.03 -12.72
CA LYS A 168 6.14 0.93 -14.08
C LYS A 168 7.36 1.84 -14.25
N LEU A 169 7.43 2.92 -13.47
CA LEU A 169 8.50 3.91 -13.47
C LEU A 169 9.59 3.60 -12.44
N GLY A 170 9.57 2.45 -11.76
CA GLY A 170 10.64 2.07 -10.83
C GLY A 170 10.57 2.71 -9.44
N TRP A 171 9.67 3.69 -9.22
CA TRP A 171 9.61 4.43 -7.95
C TRP A 171 8.88 3.70 -6.84
N THR A 172 7.90 2.88 -7.20
CA THR A 172 7.05 2.08 -6.30
C THR A 172 7.12 0.60 -6.67
N SER A 173 6.39 -0.23 -5.93
CA SER A 173 6.33 -1.68 -6.14
C SER A 173 7.69 -2.37 -5.92
N PHE A 174 7.78 -3.65 -6.28
CA PHE A 174 8.97 -4.46 -6.03
C PHE A 174 10.11 -4.09 -6.98
N GLN A 175 11.27 -3.77 -6.41
CA GLN A 175 12.50 -3.39 -7.08
C GLN A 175 13.68 -4.20 -6.53
N ILE A 176 14.74 -4.31 -7.32
CA ILE A 176 16.02 -4.90 -6.88
C ILE A 176 16.99 -3.79 -6.51
N GLY A 177 17.60 -3.86 -5.33
CA GLY A 177 18.59 -2.87 -4.89
C GLY A 177 19.00 -2.97 -3.43
N LEU A 178 19.24 -1.80 -2.83
CA LEU A 178 19.64 -1.61 -1.42
C LEU A 178 18.80 -0.48 -0.81
N SER A 179 18.40 -0.64 0.45
CA SER A 179 17.76 0.41 1.24
C SER A 179 18.34 0.52 2.64
N ALA A 180 18.45 1.75 3.13
CA ALA A 180 18.73 2.10 4.52
C ALA A 180 17.47 2.69 5.16
N THR A 181 17.07 2.16 6.31
CA THR A 181 15.87 2.61 7.04
C THR A 181 16.19 2.87 8.50
N GLY A 182 15.44 3.76 9.14
CA GLY A 182 15.66 4.07 10.55
C GLY A 182 14.55 4.90 11.17
N GLN A 183 14.54 4.90 12.50
CA GLN A 183 13.65 5.72 13.31
C GLN A 183 14.44 6.56 14.29
N VAL A 184 14.15 7.86 14.32
CA VAL A 184 14.78 8.85 15.20
C VAL A 184 13.71 9.77 15.79
N LYS A 185 14.10 10.64 16.73
CA LYS A 185 13.23 11.69 17.27
C LYS A 185 13.84 13.04 16.98
N LEU A 186 13.06 13.96 16.40
CA LEU A 186 13.40 15.37 16.26
C LEU A 186 12.66 16.15 17.35
N GLY A 187 13.32 16.35 18.49
CA GLY A 187 12.64 16.80 19.70
C GLY A 187 11.58 15.78 20.13
N GLU A 188 10.31 16.20 20.17
CA GLU A 188 9.18 15.33 20.50
C GLU A 188 8.57 14.61 19.29
N ILE A 189 8.93 15.02 18.07
CA ILE A 189 8.35 14.51 16.83
C ILE A 189 9.07 13.20 16.43
N PRO A 190 8.39 12.05 16.41
CA PRO A 190 8.96 10.82 15.84
C PRO A 190 9.17 11.01 14.33
N LEU A 191 10.35 10.65 13.86
CA LEU A 191 10.72 10.66 12.45
C LEU A 191 11.14 9.25 12.03
N GLN A 192 10.52 8.73 10.97
CA GLN A 192 11.02 7.56 10.25
C GLN A 192 11.61 8.01 8.92
N TYR A 193 12.71 7.40 8.51
CA TYR A 193 13.32 7.68 7.23
C TYR A 193 13.65 6.39 6.49
N ALA A 194 13.67 6.49 5.16
CA ALA A 194 14.19 5.49 4.27
C ALA A 194 14.94 6.17 3.13
N VAL A 195 16.06 5.59 2.73
CA VAL A 195 16.80 5.93 1.52
C VAL A 195 17.03 4.63 0.75
N SER A 196 16.84 4.64 -0.56
CA SER A 196 17.05 3.47 -1.41
C SER A 196 17.80 3.83 -2.68
N VAL A 197 18.57 2.86 -3.18
CA VAL A 197 19.12 2.82 -4.53
C VAL A 197 18.65 1.52 -5.19
N VAL A 198 18.04 1.63 -6.36
CA VAL A 198 17.45 0.50 -7.08
C VAL A 198 17.74 0.59 -8.57
N ASN A 199 17.65 -0.54 -9.27
CA ASN A 199 17.75 -0.57 -10.73
C ASN A 199 16.62 0.22 -11.40
N GLY A 200 15.43 0.27 -10.79
CA GLY A 200 14.30 1.04 -11.31
C GLY A 200 13.57 0.38 -12.48
N ASN A 201 13.84 -0.90 -12.75
CA ASN A 201 13.26 -1.68 -13.84
C ASN A 201 12.38 -2.84 -13.36
N GLY A 202 12.00 -2.85 -12.08
CA GLY A 202 11.06 -3.79 -11.49
C GLY A 202 11.68 -5.07 -10.94
N LYS A 203 10.80 -6.00 -10.57
CA LYS A 203 11.14 -7.32 -10.04
C LYS A 203 11.47 -8.34 -11.13
N ASN A 204 12.18 -9.40 -10.75
CA ASN A 204 12.40 -10.61 -11.54
C ASN A 204 13.06 -10.36 -12.91
N GLN A 205 13.90 -9.34 -13.00
CA GLN A 205 14.70 -9.06 -14.19
C GLN A 205 15.90 -10.00 -14.24
N ILE A 206 16.25 -10.51 -15.42
CA ILE A 206 17.44 -11.36 -15.62
C ILE A 206 18.72 -10.55 -15.37
N ASN A 207 18.72 -9.33 -15.91
CA ASN A 207 19.78 -8.35 -15.80
C ASN A 207 19.16 -6.95 -15.74
N ASP A 208 19.97 -5.98 -15.32
CA ASP A 208 19.60 -4.59 -15.50
C ASP A 208 19.49 -4.23 -16.99
N ASN A 209 18.60 -3.30 -17.34
CA ASN A 209 18.35 -2.90 -18.72
C ASN A 209 19.19 -1.67 -19.13
N ASP A 210 19.81 -0.98 -18.17
CA ASP A 210 20.81 0.05 -18.40
C ASP A 210 21.79 0.20 -17.22
N ASN A 211 22.68 1.20 -17.28
CA ASN A 211 23.63 1.52 -16.22
C ASN A 211 23.07 2.52 -15.18
N GLY A 212 21.96 3.17 -15.49
CA GLY A 212 21.30 4.15 -14.65
C GLY A 212 20.72 3.52 -13.39
N LYS A 213 20.58 4.33 -12.34
CA LYS A 213 20.00 3.90 -11.07
C LYS A 213 19.01 4.95 -10.58
N GLN A 214 18.01 4.49 -9.86
CA GLN A 214 17.06 5.37 -9.17
C GLN A 214 17.38 5.43 -7.68
N TYR A 215 17.40 6.63 -7.15
CA TYR A 215 17.62 6.95 -5.75
C TYR A 215 16.34 7.56 -5.22
N SER A 216 15.85 7.05 -4.09
CA SER A 216 14.61 7.55 -3.48
C SER A 216 14.77 7.70 -1.98
N THR A 217 14.00 8.63 -1.42
CA THR A 217 13.93 8.89 0.01
C THR A 217 12.49 9.11 0.43
N ARG A 218 12.17 8.67 1.65
CA ARG A 218 10.92 9.00 2.35
C ARG A 218 11.21 9.44 3.76
N LEU A 219 10.57 10.52 4.19
CA LEU A 219 10.58 11.04 5.56
C LEU A 219 9.16 11.04 6.09
N LEU A 220 8.90 10.37 7.22
CA LEU A 220 7.58 10.28 7.85
C LEU A 220 7.61 10.91 9.23
N PHE A 221 6.85 11.99 9.42
CA PHE A 221 6.76 12.74 10.66
C PHE A 221 5.46 12.40 11.39
N GLY A 222 5.55 11.95 12.65
CA GLY A 222 4.41 11.75 13.52
C GLY A 222 4.01 13.04 14.23
N LEU A 223 3.08 13.80 13.68
CA LEU A 223 2.76 15.16 14.15
C LEU A 223 1.72 15.20 15.27
N SER A 224 0.84 14.20 15.38
CA SER A 224 -0.10 14.11 16.50
C SER A 224 -0.29 12.68 16.97
N LYS A 225 0.09 12.41 18.22
CA LYS A 225 -0.14 11.09 18.85
C LYS A 225 -1.63 10.81 19.05
N LYS A 226 -2.42 11.82 19.42
CA LYS A 226 -3.86 11.67 19.71
C LYS A 226 -4.65 11.18 18.50
N TYR A 227 -4.32 11.69 17.32
CA TYR A 227 -5.02 11.35 16.07
C TYR A 227 -4.20 10.43 15.18
N SER A 228 -3.05 9.93 15.67
CA SER A 228 -2.06 9.20 14.85
C SER A 228 -1.79 9.91 13.52
N PHE A 229 -1.71 11.25 13.54
CA PHE A 229 -1.58 12.06 12.34
C PHE A 229 -0.13 12.07 11.88
N ASN A 230 0.13 11.59 10.67
CA ASN A 230 1.46 11.56 10.08
C ASN A 230 1.51 12.29 8.73
N VAL A 231 2.66 12.89 8.45
CA VAL A 231 2.98 13.52 7.16
C VAL A 231 4.22 12.86 6.58
N GLY A 232 4.10 12.33 5.38
CA GLY A 232 5.17 11.73 4.60
C GLY A 232 5.62 12.66 3.48
N LEU A 233 6.93 12.84 3.33
CA LEU A 233 7.57 13.53 2.22
C LEU A 233 8.42 12.52 1.44
N ASN A 234 8.23 12.48 0.12
CA ASN A 234 8.86 11.53 -0.78
C ASN A 234 9.60 12.29 -1.88
N GLY A 235 10.83 11.87 -2.17
CA GLY A 235 11.64 12.46 -3.23
C GLY A 235 12.50 11.40 -3.88
N GLY A 236 12.73 11.52 -5.18
CA GLY A 236 13.57 10.61 -5.93
C GLY A 236 14.17 11.25 -7.16
N ILE A 237 15.39 10.82 -7.48
CA ILE A 237 16.14 11.20 -8.68
C ILE A 237 16.77 9.95 -9.26
N GLY A 238 17.02 9.93 -10.56
CA GLY A 238 17.69 8.80 -11.16
C GLY A 238 18.11 9.07 -12.59
N GLU A 239 18.63 8.03 -13.21
CA GLU A 239 18.97 8.01 -14.62
C GLU A 239 18.36 6.77 -15.26
N VAL A 240 17.74 6.94 -16.42
CA VAL A 240 17.21 5.86 -17.26
C VAL A 240 17.66 6.13 -18.70
N PHE A 241 18.35 5.19 -19.32
CA PHE A 241 18.95 5.31 -20.66
C PHE A 241 19.70 6.65 -20.86
N SER A 242 20.59 7.00 -19.91
CA SER A 242 21.37 8.26 -19.91
C SER A 242 20.55 9.55 -19.78
N LYS A 243 19.28 9.47 -19.38
CA LYS A 243 18.41 10.63 -19.16
C LYS A 243 18.02 10.74 -17.70
N LYS A 244 18.12 11.96 -17.16
CA LYS A 244 17.75 12.25 -15.76
C LYS A 244 16.23 12.18 -15.60
N VAL A 245 15.79 11.54 -14.52
CA VAL A 245 14.38 11.39 -14.16
C VAL A 245 14.19 11.75 -12.69
N TYR A 246 12.99 12.17 -12.31
CA TYR A 246 12.67 12.46 -10.93
C TYR A 246 11.26 12.03 -10.54
N ALA A 247 11.04 11.93 -9.22
CA ALA A 247 9.73 11.77 -8.63
C ALA A 247 9.63 12.54 -7.32
N VAL A 248 8.46 13.08 -7.02
CA VAL A 248 8.14 13.74 -5.76
C VAL A 248 6.77 13.31 -5.29
N GLY A 249 6.54 13.32 -3.98
CA GLY A 249 5.23 13.04 -3.43
C GLY A 249 5.06 13.45 -1.98
N VAL A 250 3.81 13.61 -1.58
CA VAL A 250 3.40 13.88 -0.20
C VAL A 250 2.29 12.90 0.17
N ASP A 251 2.36 12.37 1.39
CA ASP A 251 1.32 11.52 1.94
C ASP A 251 0.88 12.00 3.33
N LEU A 252 -0.40 11.82 3.64
CA LEU A 252 -1.01 12.14 4.92
C LEU A 252 -1.76 10.90 5.40
N SER A 253 -1.65 10.61 6.69
CA SER A 253 -2.44 9.56 7.33
C SER A 253 -2.94 10.00 8.69
N SER A 254 -4.11 9.50 9.08
CA SER A 254 -4.72 9.77 10.38
C SER A 254 -5.57 8.58 10.81
N MET A 255 -5.60 8.31 12.11
CA MET A 255 -6.49 7.32 12.72
C MET A 255 -7.19 7.96 13.91
N ILE A 256 -8.47 8.30 13.71
CA ILE A 256 -9.31 8.96 14.69
C ILE A 256 -10.21 7.90 15.34
N HIS A 257 -10.10 7.74 16.67
CA HIS A 257 -11.02 6.92 17.44
C HIS A 257 -12.07 7.85 18.05
N PHE A 258 -13.32 7.71 17.62
CA PHE A 258 -14.43 8.49 18.19
C PHE A 258 -14.86 7.90 19.55
N ASP A 259 -14.90 6.57 19.62
CA ASP A 259 -15.14 5.78 20.82
C ASP A 259 -14.47 4.39 20.64
N PRO A 260 -14.57 3.46 21.61
CA PRO A 260 -13.93 2.14 21.49
C PRO A 260 -14.40 1.27 20.31
N LYS A 261 -15.55 1.58 19.68
CA LYS A 261 -16.10 0.81 18.55
C LYS A 261 -15.95 1.54 17.22
N TRP A 262 -16.01 2.86 17.20
CA TRP A 262 -15.94 3.67 15.99
C TRP A 262 -14.56 4.26 15.77
N SER A 263 -13.98 3.96 14.60
CA SER A 263 -12.74 4.57 14.15
C SER A 263 -12.81 5.00 12.69
N LEU A 264 -12.09 6.06 12.36
CA LEU A 264 -11.91 6.57 11.00
C LEU A 264 -10.43 6.60 10.67
N ASP A 265 -10.03 5.75 9.73
CA ASP A 265 -8.73 5.77 9.07
C ASP A 265 -8.84 6.65 7.82
N MET A 266 -7.93 7.60 7.66
CA MET A 266 -7.86 8.46 6.48
C MET A 266 -6.47 8.44 5.91
N GLN A 267 -6.41 8.31 4.58
CA GLN A 267 -5.16 8.39 3.82
C GLN A 267 -5.33 9.32 2.64
N LEU A 268 -4.33 10.15 2.40
CA LEU A 268 -4.19 10.97 1.21
C LEU A 268 -2.79 10.82 0.69
N GLU A 269 -2.63 10.66 -0.61
CA GLU A 269 -1.32 10.61 -1.24
C GLU A 269 -1.37 11.33 -2.58
N ALA A 270 -0.40 12.20 -2.83
CA ALA A 270 -0.23 12.88 -4.11
C ALA A 270 1.21 12.74 -4.59
N LYS A 271 1.40 12.41 -5.87
CA LYS A 271 2.70 12.17 -6.48
C LYS A 271 2.81 12.76 -7.88
N GLN A 272 4.03 13.04 -8.30
CA GLN A 272 4.39 13.42 -9.66
C GLN A 272 5.74 12.80 -10.03
N ALA A 273 5.92 12.38 -11.28
CA ALA A 273 7.20 11.87 -11.77
C ALA A 273 7.39 12.09 -13.28
N THR A 274 8.63 12.00 -13.73
CA THR A 274 8.97 11.85 -15.15
C THR A 274 8.45 10.50 -15.66
N ASN A 275 7.53 10.52 -16.63
CA ASN A 275 7.05 9.32 -17.32
C ASN A 275 8.06 8.88 -18.39
N HIS A 276 9.19 8.33 -17.93
CA HIS A 276 10.26 7.90 -18.82
C HIS A 276 9.90 6.66 -19.64
N VAL A 277 8.89 5.87 -19.25
CA VAL A 277 8.40 4.76 -20.07
C VAL A 277 7.78 5.30 -21.35
N LEU A 278 6.89 6.28 -21.25
CA LEU A 278 6.28 6.94 -22.42
C LEU A 278 7.32 7.74 -23.22
N TYR A 279 8.23 8.45 -22.56
CA TYR A 279 9.32 9.16 -23.23
C TYR A 279 10.18 8.21 -24.09
N ASN A 280 10.52 7.04 -23.56
CA ASN A 280 11.37 6.08 -24.25
C ASN A 280 10.64 5.22 -25.29
N SER A 281 9.30 5.25 -25.35
CA SER A 281 8.54 4.62 -26.44
C SER A 281 8.55 5.45 -27.73
N ILE A 282 8.96 6.73 -27.67
CA ILE A 282 9.10 7.59 -28.84
C ILE A 282 10.38 7.24 -29.60
N ALA A 283 10.30 7.18 -30.93
CA ALA A 283 11.44 6.90 -31.80
C ALA A 283 12.58 7.90 -31.57
N PRO A 284 13.86 7.46 -31.47
CA PRO A 284 14.98 8.33 -31.10
C PRO A 284 15.12 9.59 -31.95
N GLU A 285 14.76 9.54 -33.23
CA GLU A 285 14.93 10.62 -34.21
C GLU A 285 14.01 11.82 -33.96
N ILE A 286 12.86 11.59 -33.32
CA ILE A 286 11.85 12.61 -33.02
C ILE A 286 11.67 12.82 -31.50
N ARG A 287 12.45 12.12 -30.69
CA ARG A 287 12.36 12.19 -29.23
C ARG A 287 12.89 13.54 -28.74
N PRO A 288 12.14 14.30 -27.94
CA PRO A 288 12.63 15.57 -27.43
C PRO A 288 13.82 15.36 -26.47
N ASP A 289 14.67 16.38 -26.34
CA ASP A 289 15.85 16.29 -25.47
C ASP A 289 15.47 16.19 -23.98
N ASN A 290 14.40 16.87 -23.59
CA ASN A 290 13.95 16.99 -22.21
C ASN A 290 12.86 15.95 -21.88
N PRO A 291 13.13 14.96 -21.02
CA PRO A 291 12.14 13.97 -20.62
C PRO A 291 11.00 14.56 -19.77
N ASP A 292 11.17 15.74 -19.18
CA ASP A 292 10.13 16.42 -18.38
C ASP A 292 8.97 16.98 -19.23
N GLN A 293 8.99 16.77 -20.54
CA GLN A 293 7.79 16.94 -21.37
C GLN A 293 6.76 15.83 -21.11
N TYR A 294 7.19 14.67 -20.58
CA TYR A 294 6.34 13.54 -20.26
C TYR A 294 6.28 13.37 -18.76
N LEU A 295 5.19 13.83 -18.15
CA LEU A 295 5.03 13.78 -16.70
C LEU A 295 3.73 13.09 -16.32
N VAL A 296 3.83 12.17 -15.36
CA VAL A 296 2.68 11.56 -14.69
C VAL A 296 2.38 12.31 -13.40
N ARG A 297 1.11 12.41 -13.03
CA ARG A 297 0.71 12.83 -11.69
C ARG A 297 -0.52 12.06 -11.20
N GLY A 298 -0.57 11.82 -9.90
CA GLY A 298 -1.68 11.14 -9.26
C GLY A 298 -2.00 11.73 -7.91
N VAL A 299 -3.25 11.60 -7.49
CA VAL A 299 -3.70 11.84 -6.12
C VAL A 299 -4.81 10.87 -5.76
N TYR A 300 -4.82 10.39 -4.51
CA TYR A 300 -5.98 9.69 -3.97
C TYR A 300 -6.33 10.21 -2.58
N PHE A 301 -7.60 10.04 -2.21
CA PHE A 301 -8.11 10.17 -0.84
C PHE A 301 -8.93 8.93 -0.48
N LEU A 302 -8.68 8.38 0.70
CA LEU A 302 -9.30 7.15 1.20
C LEU A 302 -9.72 7.31 2.67
N PRO A 303 -10.97 7.70 2.92
CA PRO A 303 -11.62 7.51 4.21
C PRO A 303 -12.09 6.06 4.36
N ASN A 304 -11.85 5.47 5.52
CA ASN A 304 -12.32 4.16 5.92
C ASN A 304 -12.89 4.23 7.35
N LEU A 305 -14.22 4.19 7.45
CA LEU A 305 -14.95 4.14 8.70
C LEU A 305 -15.12 2.68 9.12
N ARG A 306 -14.71 2.37 10.35
CA ARG A 306 -14.77 1.02 10.92
C ARG A 306 -15.65 1.04 12.18
N TYR A 307 -16.52 0.04 12.29
CA TYR A 307 -17.32 -0.24 13.47
C TYR A 307 -17.02 -1.64 14.01
N GLU A 308 -16.56 -1.72 15.25
CA GLU A 308 -16.32 -2.99 15.93
C GLU A 308 -17.61 -3.58 16.50
N ILE A 309 -17.95 -4.77 16.03
CA ILE A 309 -19.15 -5.51 16.44
C ILE A 309 -18.76 -6.55 17.50
N ASN A 310 -17.67 -7.29 17.26
CA ASN A 310 -17.17 -8.37 18.10
C ASN A 310 -18.27 -9.37 18.51
N HIS A 311 -19.12 -9.77 17.55
CA HIS A 311 -20.21 -10.71 17.78
C HIS A 311 -19.96 -12.03 17.03
N LYS A 312 -19.82 -13.13 17.79
CA LYS A 312 -19.45 -14.46 17.27
C LYS A 312 -18.17 -14.35 16.44
N ASN A 313 -18.23 -14.71 15.16
CA ASN A 313 -17.10 -14.67 14.25
C ASN A 313 -16.99 -13.33 13.49
N LEU A 314 -18.00 -12.45 13.58
CA LEU A 314 -17.99 -11.14 12.94
C LEU A 314 -17.32 -10.11 13.86
N SER A 315 -16.12 -9.67 13.49
CA SER A 315 -15.31 -8.76 14.29
C SER A 315 -15.67 -7.30 14.00
N ALA A 316 -15.76 -6.92 12.72
CA ALA A 316 -15.99 -5.53 12.34
C ALA A 316 -16.74 -5.37 11.02
N PHE A 317 -17.33 -4.19 10.86
CA PHE A 317 -17.88 -3.66 9.63
C PHE A 317 -17.02 -2.47 9.17
N GLU A 318 -16.76 -2.37 7.86
CA GLU A 318 -15.96 -1.31 7.27
C GLU A 318 -16.68 -0.68 6.08
N LEU A 319 -16.67 0.65 6.03
CA LEU A 319 -17.12 1.46 4.90
C LEU A 319 -15.96 2.30 4.41
N SER A 320 -15.63 2.18 3.14
CA SER A 320 -14.59 2.99 2.52
C SER A 320 -15.03 3.52 1.17
N CYS A 321 -14.44 4.63 0.75
CA CYS A 321 -14.67 5.17 -0.59
C CYS A 321 -13.39 5.83 -1.09
N ARG A 322 -12.64 5.14 -1.94
CA ARG A 322 -11.44 5.75 -2.52
C ARG A 322 -11.81 6.65 -3.69
N TYR A 323 -11.38 7.91 -3.64
CA TYR A 323 -11.33 8.76 -4.82
C TYR A 323 -9.89 8.82 -5.33
N GLU A 324 -9.72 8.74 -6.64
CA GLU A 324 -8.43 8.83 -7.31
C GLU A 324 -8.52 9.72 -8.53
N TYR A 325 -7.46 10.49 -8.77
CA TYR A 325 -7.18 11.17 -10.03
C TYR A 325 -5.80 10.71 -10.49
N LEU A 326 -5.69 10.28 -11.74
CA LEU A 326 -4.42 9.91 -12.38
C LEU A 326 -4.39 10.51 -13.77
N ASP A 327 -3.33 11.25 -14.09
CA ASP A 327 -3.01 11.64 -15.45
C ASP A 327 -1.62 11.09 -15.77
N THR A 328 -1.58 10.11 -16.68
CA THR A 328 -0.34 9.43 -17.07
C THR A 328 0.57 10.32 -17.91
N ASN A 329 0.05 11.42 -18.47
CA ASN A 329 0.83 12.38 -19.23
C ASN A 329 0.20 13.79 -19.23
N PHE A 330 0.26 14.50 -18.12
CA PHE A 330 -0.54 15.75 -17.99
C PHE A 330 -0.01 16.94 -18.79
N ARG A 331 1.23 16.86 -19.28
CA ARG A 331 1.84 17.92 -20.11
C ARG A 331 1.56 17.75 -21.60
N MET A 332 1.32 16.51 -22.05
CA MET A 332 1.17 16.16 -23.46
C MET A 332 0.01 15.17 -23.60
N GLU A 333 -1.00 15.47 -24.42
CA GLU A 333 -2.13 14.56 -24.65
C GLU A 333 -2.84 14.11 -23.36
N SER A 334 -3.00 15.04 -22.41
CA SER A 334 -3.65 14.83 -21.12
C SER A 334 -5.04 14.18 -21.27
N ASN A 335 -5.17 12.97 -20.73
CA ASN A 335 -6.42 12.23 -20.63
C ASN A 335 -6.59 11.65 -19.22
N PRO A 336 -6.89 12.49 -18.22
CA PRO A 336 -6.95 12.06 -16.84
C PRO A 336 -8.07 11.04 -16.60
N ARG A 337 -7.77 10.02 -15.80
CA ARG A 337 -8.68 9.05 -15.23
C ARG A 337 -9.07 9.47 -13.82
N GLN A 338 -10.35 9.57 -13.56
CA GLN A 338 -10.91 9.67 -12.21
C GLN A 338 -11.56 8.34 -11.84
N THR A 339 -11.22 7.83 -10.66
CA THR A 339 -11.78 6.58 -10.14
C THR A 339 -12.44 6.82 -8.79
N ILE A 340 -13.68 6.36 -8.66
CA ILE A 340 -14.40 6.34 -7.37
C ILE A 340 -14.69 4.88 -7.03
N THR A 341 -14.33 4.44 -5.83
CA THR A 341 -14.50 3.05 -5.39
C THR A 341 -15.13 2.97 -4.00
N PRO A 342 -16.48 3.13 -3.89
CA PRO A 342 -17.22 2.82 -2.67
C PRO A 342 -17.19 1.33 -2.38
N MET A 343 -17.06 1.00 -1.09
CA MET A 343 -16.91 -0.36 -0.63
C MET A 343 -17.55 -0.59 0.73
N VAL A 344 -17.99 -1.83 0.91
CA VAL A 344 -18.46 -2.38 2.17
C VAL A 344 -17.65 -3.63 2.49
N GLY A 345 -17.13 -3.73 3.71
CA GLY A 345 -16.33 -4.85 4.18
C GLY A 345 -16.93 -5.47 5.45
N LEU A 346 -16.90 -6.80 5.50
CA LEU A 346 -17.17 -7.60 6.68
C LEU A 346 -15.89 -8.32 7.07
N GLU A 347 -15.40 -8.07 8.29
CA GLU A 347 -14.23 -8.74 8.84
C GLU A 347 -14.66 -9.87 9.77
N PHE A 348 -14.12 -11.05 9.50
CA PHE A 348 -14.28 -12.24 10.32
C PHE A 348 -12.93 -12.67 10.89
N LEU A 349 -12.94 -13.18 12.12
CA LEU A 349 -11.73 -13.52 12.87
C LEU A 349 -10.85 -12.28 13.16
N LYS A 350 -10.01 -12.35 14.18
CA LYS A 350 -9.13 -11.23 14.54
C LYS A 350 -8.13 -10.92 13.43
N ASN A 351 -7.77 -9.66 13.27
CA ASN A 351 -6.71 -9.17 12.39
C ASN A 351 -6.89 -9.55 10.92
N TYR A 352 -8.10 -9.38 10.37
CA TYR A 352 -8.39 -9.68 8.97
C TYR A 352 -8.17 -11.15 8.58
N GLY A 353 -8.31 -12.09 9.52
CA GLY A 353 -8.14 -13.53 9.25
C GLY A 353 -9.04 -14.05 8.13
N ALA A 354 -10.26 -13.51 8.03
CA ALA A 354 -11.12 -13.64 6.86
C ALA A 354 -11.88 -12.34 6.59
N ARG A 355 -12.16 -12.04 5.32
CA ARG A 355 -12.94 -10.87 4.92
C ARG A 355 -13.84 -11.19 3.73
N ILE A 356 -15.00 -10.56 3.72
CA ILE A 356 -15.86 -10.44 2.53
C ILE A 356 -15.99 -8.95 2.23
N GLN A 357 -15.70 -8.56 0.99
CA GLN A 357 -15.77 -7.18 0.54
C GLN A 357 -16.63 -7.09 -0.72
N LEU A 358 -17.45 -6.04 -0.77
CA LEU A 358 -18.25 -5.67 -1.92
C LEU A 358 -17.87 -4.26 -2.31
N GLY A 359 -17.74 -3.99 -3.61
CA GLY A 359 -17.45 -2.65 -4.09
C GLY A 359 -17.86 -2.44 -5.53
N VAL A 360 -17.94 -1.17 -5.91
CA VAL A 360 -18.14 -0.75 -7.30
C VAL A 360 -17.02 0.20 -7.66
N GLN A 361 -16.35 -0.02 -8.77
CA GLN A 361 -15.35 0.88 -9.33
C GLN A 361 -15.99 1.67 -10.48
N PHE A 362 -15.95 3.00 -10.40
CA PHE A 362 -16.40 3.90 -11.45
C PHE A 362 -15.19 4.61 -12.04
N ASP A 363 -14.87 4.34 -13.30
CA ASP A 363 -13.77 4.97 -14.03
C ASP A 363 -14.29 5.98 -15.04
N ARG A 364 -13.77 7.21 -14.98
CA ARG A 364 -14.14 8.30 -15.87
C ARG A 364 -12.89 8.92 -16.49
N TYR A 365 -12.78 8.82 -17.80
CA TYR A 365 -11.76 9.48 -18.59
C TYR A 365 -12.29 10.79 -19.17
N LYS A 366 -11.39 11.75 -19.38
CA LYS A 366 -11.73 13.01 -20.07
C LYS A 366 -12.08 12.77 -21.53
N TYR A 367 -11.33 11.90 -22.19
CA TYR A 367 -11.54 11.45 -23.57
C TYR A 367 -11.62 9.93 -23.60
N GLN A 368 -12.58 9.40 -24.35
CA GLN A 368 -12.75 7.97 -24.53
C GLN A 368 -12.10 7.54 -25.83
N VAL A 369 -11.28 6.50 -25.77
CA VAL A 369 -10.58 5.93 -26.93
C VAL A 369 -11.06 4.50 -27.10
N GLU A 370 -11.82 4.26 -28.18
CA GLU A 370 -12.35 2.94 -28.51
C GLU A 370 -11.22 1.91 -28.65
N ASN A 371 -11.52 0.65 -28.30
CA ASN A 371 -10.58 -0.47 -28.41
C ASN A 371 -9.34 -0.33 -27.51
N THR A 372 -9.45 0.46 -26.43
CA THR A 372 -8.40 0.64 -25.43
C THR A 372 -8.95 0.57 -24.01
N ASN A 373 -8.04 0.61 -23.03
CA ASN A 373 -8.37 0.74 -21.61
C ASN A 373 -8.65 2.21 -21.18
N GLN A 374 -8.54 3.18 -22.11
CA GLN A 374 -8.88 4.58 -21.88
C GLN A 374 -10.35 4.84 -22.22
N TYR A 375 -11.25 4.15 -21.53
CA TYR A 375 -12.69 4.20 -21.76
C TYR A 375 -13.45 4.17 -20.43
N ASN A 376 -14.64 4.77 -20.39
CA ASN A 376 -15.42 4.80 -19.15
C ASN A 376 -15.90 3.40 -18.77
N ASN A 377 -15.68 3.02 -17.52
CA ASN A 377 -16.06 1.70 -17.03
C ASN A 377 -16.76 1.78 -15.67
N ASN A 378 -17.65 0.81 -15.42
CA ASN A 378 -18.26 0.53 -14.15
C ASN A 378 -18.09 -0.96 -13.86
N LEU A 379 -17.46 -1.31 -12.75
CA LEU A 379 -17.14 -2.71 -12.40
C LEU A 379 -17.63 -3.02 -11.00
N PHE A 380 -18.54 -3.98 -10.87
CA PHE A 380 -18.95 -4.52 -9.58
C PHE A 380 -18.02 -5.67 -9.18
N ILE A 381 -17.64 -5.72 -7.90
CA ILE A 381 -16.65 -6.64 -7.37
C ILE A 381 -17.16 -7.22 -6.06
N VAL A 382 -17.16 -8.55 -5.98
CA VAL A 382 -17.24 -9.30 -4.73
C VAL A 382 -15.90 -9.97 -4.49
N GLN A 383 -15.35 -9.83 -3.30
CA GLN A 383 -14.06 -10.38 -2.92
C GLN A 383 -14.15 -11.15 -1.62
N VAL A 384 -13.53 -12.33 -1.60
CA VAL A 384 -13.28 -13.11 -0.39
C VAL A 384 -11.78 -13.18 -0.17
N GLN A 385 -11.37 -12.96 1.07
CA GLN A 385 -9.97 -12.99 1.47
C GLN A 385 -9.79 -13.82 2.74
N SER A 386 -8.69 -14.57 2.83
CA SER A 386 -8.25 -15.21 4.07
C SER A 386 -6.74 -15.08 4.26
N ARG A 387 -6.33 -14.81 5.49
CA ARG A 387 -4.93 -14.76 5.95
C ARG A 387 -4.69 -15.96 6.86
N PHE A 388 -3.56 -16.64 6.71
CA PHE A 388 -3.21 -17.82 7.51
C PHE A 388 -1.72 -17.90 7.82
#